data_AF-A0A5C5SED6-F1
#
_entry.id   AF-A0A5C5SED6-F1
#
_cell.length_a   1.000
_cell.length_b   1.000
_cell.length_c   1.000
_cell.angle_alpha   90.00
_cell.angle_beta   90.00
_cell.angle_gamma   90.00
#
_symmetry.space_group_name_H-M   'P 1'
#
loop_
_entity.id
_entity.type
_entity.pdbx_description
1 polymer ?
#
loop_
_entity_poly.entity_id
_entity_poly.type
_entity_poly.pdbx_seq_one_letter_code
_entity_poly.pdbx_strand_id
1 'polypeptide(L)'
;MEWIEIKTRPLTDEEEELYPFADFMFDCPVPDVFENVLVTLGDGRIEVDMFDDYGYSGVDFSEYGGIVIAWKPLPKPFRKET
;
A
#
# COMPACT_ATOMS: atom_id res chain seq x y z
N MET A 1 -8.12 -11.62 10.03
CA MET A 1 -8.12 -10.23 9.51
C MET A 1 -8.74 -10.27 8.14
N GLU A 2 -9.63 -9.34 7.87
CA GLU A 2 -10.26 -9.14 6.57
C GLU A 2 -9.33 -8.34 5.65
N TRP A 3 -9.58 -8.38 4.34
CA TRP A 3 -8.85 -7.58 3.36
C TRP A 3 -9.26 -6.11 3.45
N ILE A 4 -8.29 -5.21 3.32
CA ILE A 4 -8.49 -3.76 3.29
C ILE A 4 -8.43 -3.33 1.84
N GLU A 5 -9.54 -2.85 1.30
CA GLU A 5 -9.63 -2.32 -0.08
C GLU A 5 -8.79 -1.03 -0.21
N ILE A 6 -8.01 -0.93 -1.29
CA ILE A 6 -7.30 0.30 -1.64
C ILE A 6 -8.30 1.31 -2.19
N LYS A 7 -8.31 2.50 -1.58
CA LYS A 7 -9.10 3.64 -2.05
C LYS A 7 -8.20 4.84 -2.20
N THR A 8 -8.43 5.60 -3.24
CA THR A 8 -7.71 6.84 -3.52
C THR A 8 -8.69 7.96 -3.73
N ARG A 9 -8.22 9.18 -3.51
CA ARG A 9 -8.92 10.42 -3.80
C ARG A 9 -7.97 11.41 -4.49
N PRO A 10 -8.50 12.39 -5.23
CA PRO A 10 -7.68 13.50 -5.70
C PRO A 10 -7.08 14.27 -4.51
N LEU A 11 -5.98 14.97 -4.78
CA LEU A 11 -5.41 15.92 -3.86
C LEU A 11 -6.38 17.10 -3.67
N THR A 12 -6.31 17.72 -2.50
CA THR A 12 -6.87 19.06 -2.29
C THR A 12 -5.90 20.13 -2.78
N ASP A 13 -6.37 21.34 -3.07
CA ASP A 13 -5.53 22.46 -3.52
C ASP A 13 -4.31 22.68 -2.59
N GLU A 14 -4.48 22.56 -1.26
CA GLU A 14 -3.40 22.69 -0.28
C GLU A 14 -2.40 21.52 -0.36
N GLU A 15 -2.87 20.30 -0.59
CA GLU A 15 -2.01 19.13 -0.78
C GLU A 15 -1.25 19.17 -2.11
N GLU A 16 -1.84 19.71 -3.18
CA GLU A 16 -1.15 19.90 -4.46
C GLU A 16 0.04 20.88 -4.32
N GLU A 17 -0.10 21.92 -3.51
CA GLU A 17 1.01 22.85 -3.21
C GLU A 17 2.14 22.18 -2.42
N LEU A 18 1.80 21.26 -1.50
CA LEU A 18 2.76 20.54 -0.65
C LEU A 18 3.39 19.33 -1.35
N TYR A 19 2.63 18.64 -2.19
CA TYR A 19 2.98 17.40 -2.87
C TYR A 19 2.77 17.53 -4.38
N PRO A 20 3.51 18.43 -5.05
CA PRO A 20 3.28 18.73 -6.47
C PRO A 20 3.59 17.57 -7.43
N PHE A 21 4.14 16.47 -6.92
CA PHE A 21 4.46 15.26 -7.67
C PHE A 21 3.52 14.08 -7.37
N ALA A 22 2.58 14.24 -6.43
CA ALA A 22 1.62 13.20 -6.13
C ALA A 22 0.39 13.32 -7.04
N ASP A 23 -0.06 12.19 -7.58
CA ASP A 23 -1.24 12.11 -8.46
C ASP A 23 -2.54 11.86 -7.67
N PHE A 24 -2.43 11.28 -6.48
CA PHE A 24 -3.56 10.97 -5.60
C PHE A 24 -3.11 10.84 -4.14
N MET A 25 -4.08 10.81 -3.23
CA MET A 25 -3.88 10.44 -1.82
C MET A 25 -4.64 9.15 -1.51
N PHE A 26 -4.07 8.28 -0.68
CA PHE A 26 -4.80 7.15 -0.13
C PHE A 26 -5.93 7.64 0.79
N ASP A 27 -7.13 7.10 0.58
CA ASP A 27 -8.35 7.34 1.38
C ASP A 27 -8.81 6.06 2.11
N CYS A 28 -7.82 5.31 2.58
CA CYS A 28 -7.99 4.07 3.31
C CYS A 28 -6.82 3.89 4.29
N PRO A 29 -6.94 2.98 5.29
CA PRO A 29 -5.78 2.54 6.04
C PRO A 29 -4.71 1.97 5.10
N VAL A 30 -3.46 2.35 5.33
CA VAL A 30 -2.28 1.84 4.61
C VAL A 30 -1.37 1.08 5.57
N PRO A 31 -0.49 0.19 5.06
CA PRO A 31 0.55 -0.45 5.87
C PRO A 31 1.51 0.58 6.47
N ASP A 32 2.30 0.15 7.45
CA ASP A 32 3.46 0.94 7.88
C ASP A 32 4.52 0.98 6.76
N VAL A 33 5.29 2.07 6.69
CA VAL A 33 6.40 2.18 5.72
C VAL A 33 7.44 1.09 6.00
N PHE A 34 7.90 0.45 4.92
CA PHE A 34 8.74 -0.74 4.88
C PHE A 34 8.09 -2.03 5.43
N GLU A 35 6.78 -2.04 5.66
CA GLU A 35 6.06 -3.25 6.06
C GLU A 35 5.83 -4.17 4.86
N ASN A 36 6.14 -5.47 5.03
CA ASN A 36 5.73 -6.49 4.07
C ASN A 36 4.32 -6.99 4.39
N VAL A 37 3.45 -6.96 3.39
CA VAL A 37 2.03 -7.35 3.51
C VAL A 37 1.63 -8.29 2.38
N LEU A 38 0.46 -8.91 2.51
CA LEU A 38 -0.19 -9.57 1.36
C LEU A 38 -0.98 -8.54 0.58
N VAL A 39 -0.85 -8.59 -0.75
CA VAL A 39 -1.61 -7.75 -1.69
C VAL A 39 -2.45 -8.62 -2.61
N THR A 40 -3.62 -8.14 -3.00
CA THR A 40 -4.43 -8.70 -4.08
C THR A 40 -4.34 -7.78 -5.28
N LEU A 41 -4.01 -8.33 -6.44
CA LEU A 41 -3.92 -7.60 -7.70
C LEU A 41 -5.27 -7.63 -8.43
N GLY A 42 -5.46 -6.71 -9.39
CA GLY A 42 -6.69 -6.65 -10.19
C GLY A 42 -7.04 -7.91 -10.98
N ASP A 43 -6.06 -8.79 -11.24
CA ASP A 43 -6.26 -10.09 -11.92
C ASP A 43 -6.59 -11.25 -10.96
N GLY A 44 -6.68 -10.97 -9.65
CA GLY A 44 -7.00 -11.94 -8.61
C GLY A 44 -5.80 -12.69 -8.02
N ARG A 45 -4.57 -12.42 -8.46
CA ARG A 45 -3.37 -12.95 -7.79
C ARG A 45 -3.18 -12.36 -6.40
N ILE A 46 -2.62 -13.16 -5.50
CA ILE A 46 -2.20 -12.75 -4.17
C ILE A 46 -0.68 -12.86 -4.09
N GLU A 47 -0.02 -11.75 -3.81
CA GLU A 47 1.45 -11.66 -3.74
C GLU A 47 1.87 -11.07 -2.38
N VAL A 48 3.16 -11.14 -2.07
CA VAL A 48 3.77 -10.37 -0.98
C VAL A 48 4.44 -9.15 -1.58
N ASP A 49 4.18 -7.98 -1.00
CA ASP A 49 4.81 -6.72 -1.40
C ASP A 49 5.13 -5.88 -0.17
N MET A 50 6.05 -4.93 -0.32
CA MET A 50 6.42 -3.96 0.69
C MET A 50 5.77 -2.62 0.39
N PHE A 51 5.24 -1.94 1.41
CA PHE A 51 4.81 -0.56 1.28
C PHE A 51 6.01 0.36 1.47
N ASP A 52 6.55 0.93 0.40
CA ASP A 52 7.85 1.61 0.37
C ASP A 52 7.69 3.14 0.38
N ASP A 53 8.77 3.84 0.74
CA ASP A 53 8.89 5.30 0.69
C ASP A 53 9.88 5.72 -0.40
N TYR A 54 9.33 6.29 -1.47
CA TYR A 54 10.08 6.81 -2.62
C TYR A 54 10.50 8.28 -2.44
N GLY A 55 10.47 8.80 -1.21
CA GLY A 55 10.87 10.15 -0.86
C GLY A 55 9.92 11.20 -1.45
N TYR A 56 10.44 12.06 -2.33
CA TYR A 56 9.63 13.13 -2.94
C TYR A 56 8.49 12.61 -3.83
N SER A 57 8.55 11.34 -4.26
CA SER A 57 7.48 10.70 -5.04
C SER A 57 6.38 10.09 -4.18
N GLY A 58 6.50 10.15 -2.84
CA GLY A 58 5.52 9.59 -1.91
C GLY A 58 5.73 8.11 -1.58
N VAL A 59 4.68 7.47 -1.09
CA VAL A 59 4.67 6.06 -0.66
C VAL A 59 3.76 5.23 -1.57
N ASP A 60 4.16 4.01 -1.91
CA ASP A 60 3.33 3.04 -2.62
C ASP A 60 3.89 1.61 -2.46
N PHE A 61 3.19 0.61 -2.99
CA PHE A 61 3.67 -0.76 -3.05
C PHE A 61 4.87 -0.92 -4.00
N SER A 62 5.91 -1.60 -3.53
CA SER A 62 7.24 -1.56 -4.12
C SER A 62 7.37 -2.20 -5.51
N GLU A 63 6.64 -3.30 -5.72
CA GLU A 63 6.69 -4.11 -6.94
C GLU A 63 5.39 -3.96 -7.75
N TYR A 64 4.25 -3.85 -7.07
CA TYR A 64 2.92 -3.88 -7.68
C TYR A 64 2.14 -2.56 -7.51
N GLY A 65 2.84 -1.45 -7.25
CA GLY A 65 2.27 -0.10 -7.20
C GLY A 65 1.29 0.19 -8.33
N GLY A 66 0.19 0.88 -8.01
CA GLY A 66 -0.88 1.22 -8.95
C GLY A 66 -1.79 0.08 -9.43
N ILE A 67 -1.49 -1.20 -9.14
CA ILE A 67 -2.36 -2.35 -9.53
C ILE A 67 -2.85 -3.19 -8.33
N VAL A 68 -2.42 -2.86 -7.11
CA VAL A 68 -2.96 -3.43 -5.87
C VAL A 68 -4.38 -2.91 -5.64
N ILE A 69 -5.34 -3.82 -5.44
CA ILE A 69 -6.74 -3.49 -5.16
C ILE A 69 -7.13 -3.70 -3.69
N ALA A 70 -6.38 -4.52 -2.96
CA ALA A 70 -6.57 -4.72 -1.53
C ALA A 70 -5.30 -5.26 -0.87
N TRP A 71 -5.14 -5.04 0.44
CA TRP A 71 -4.03 -5.55 1.21
C TRP A 71 -4.46 -6.14 2.56
N LYS A 72 -3.58 -6.91 3.20
CA LYS A 72 -3.71 -7.26 4.62
C LYS A 72 -2.35 -7.62 5.23
N PRO A 73 -2.18 -7.49 6.56
CA PRO A 73 -0.94 -7.90 7.22
C PRO A 73 -0.61 -9.37 6.98
N LEU A 74 0.70 -9.68 6.97
CA LEU A 74 1.15 -11.07 6.92
C LEU A 74 0.60 -11.86 8.12
N PRO A 75 0.25 -13.14 7.94
CA PRO A 75 -0.09 -13.98 9.08
C PRO A 75 1.12 -14.08 10.02
N LYS A 76 0.85 -14.24 11.32
CA LYS A 76 1.91 -14.48 12.29
C LYS A 76 2.77 -15.66 11.82
N PRO A 77 4.10 -15.50 11.67
CA PRO A 77 4.96 -16.59 11.22
C PRO A 77 4.79 -17.80 12.12
N PHE A 78 4.65 -18.98 11.53
CA PHE A 78 4.73 -20.21 12.30
C PHE A 78 6.16 -20.37 12.82
N ARG A 79 6.35 -20.21 14.13
CA ARG A 79 7.59 -20.59 14.79
C ARG A 79 7.37 -21.98 15.39
N LYS A 80 8.10 -22.97 14.88
CA LYS A 80 8.24 -24.26 15.57
C LYS A 80 9.10 -24.00 16.79
N GLU A 81 8.57 -24.22 17.99
CA GLU A 81 9.39 -24.25 19.20
C GLU A 81 10.44 -25.36 19.01
N THR A 82 11.72 -24.96 19.00
CA THR A 82 12.86 -25.87 19.05
C THR A 82 13.16 -26.27 20.48
#